data_AF-A0A538G9G5-F1
#
_entry.id   AF-A0A538G9G5-F1
#
_cell.length_a   1.000
_cell.length_b   1.000
_cell.length_c   1.000
_cell.angle_alpha   90.00
_cell.angle_beta   90.00
_cell.angle_gamma   90.00
#
_symmetry.space_group_name_H-M   'P 1'
#
loop_
_entity.id
_entity.type
_entity.pdbx_description
1 polymer ?
#
loop_
_entity_poly.entity_id
_entity_poly.type
_entity_poly.pdbx_seq_one_letter_code
_entity_poly.pdbx_strand_id
1 'polypeptide(L)'
;METWEWIAIGAAIGAGIILFIALVAAIVTRRRRRSRLRERFGPEYYRAVSSTGKRRAETRLADVEREHEELHIRGLPWVALERYLEEWRQAETRFVSDPSDATRAAERIVERVLAERGYPTDGDTEEQAAHIAADYPEIVDRYRHAESLLAETNGGPSTENLRKAMVDFRAVLEELLVREPVAVHEEV
;
A
#
# COMPACT_ATOMS: atom_id res chain seq x y z
N MET A 1 -55.40 -27.99 22.36
CA MET A 1 -54.03 -27.62 21.97
C MET A 1 -53.14 -28.72 22.46
N GLU A 2 -52.66 -29.54 21.54
CA GLU A 2 -51.80 -30.67 21.85
C GLU A 2 -50.36 -30.14 22.06
N THR A 3 -49.60 -30.75 22.97
CA THR A 3 -48.27 -30.25 23.41
C THR A 3 -47.25 -30.12 22.29
N TRP A 4 -47.40 -30.87 21.18
CA TRP A 4 -46.52 -30.79 20.01
C TRP A 4 -46.63 -29.46 19.26
N GLU A 5 -47.78 -28.79 19.30
CA GLU A 5 -47.98 -27.47 18.65
C GLU A 5 -47.08 -26.41 19.30
N TRP A 6 -46.99 -26.40 20.64
CA TRP A 6 -46.12 -25.49 21.38
C TRP A 6 -44.64 -25.77 21.18
N ILE A 7 -44.25 -27.04 21.08
CA ILE A 7 -42.87 -27.45 20.78
C ILE A 7 -42.48 -26.98 19.38
N ALA A 8 -43.37 -27.16 18.39
CA ALA A 8 -43.14 -26.72 17.02
C ALA A 8 -43.00 -25.19 16.92
N ILE A 9 -43.86 -24.44 17.61
CA ILE A 9 -43.78 -22.97 17.67
C ILE A 9 -42.48 -22.52 18.33
N GLY A 10 -42.10 -23.12 19.46
CA GLY A 10 -40.84 -22.81 20.15
C GLY A 10 -39.61 -23.07 19.27
N ALA A 11 -39.60 -24.20 18.55
CA ALA A 11 -38.53 -24.54 17.61
C ALA A 11 -38.45 -23.55 16.44
N ALA A 12 -39.59 -23.15 15.87
CA ALA A 12 -39.65 -22.17 14.78
C ALA A 12 -39.14 -20.79 15.22
N ILE A 13 -39.52 -20.33 16.41
CA ILE A 13 -39.02 -19.08 17.00
C ILE A 13 -37.51 -19.17 17.23
N GLY A 14 -37.02 -20.27 17.81
CA GLY A 14 -35.60 -20.50 18.02
C GLY A 14 -34.79 -20.45 16.72
N ALA A 15 -35.25 -21.14 15.67
CA ALA A 15 -34.64 -21.10 14.35
C ALA A 15 -34.64 -19.69 13.74
N GLY A 16 -35.75 -18.95 13.89
CA GLY A 16 -35.85 -17.56 13.45
C GLY A 16 -34.84 -16.64 14.13
N ILE A 17 -34.66 -16.78 15.45
CA ILE A 17 -33.67 -16.01 16.22
C ILE A 17 -32.24 -16.33 15.76
N ILE A 18 -31.91 -17.60 15.55
CA ILE A 18 -30.58 -18.01 15.07
C ILE A 18 -30.30 -17.41 13.69
N LEU A 19 -31.25 -17.50 12.76
CA LEU A 19 -31.10 -16.94 11.42
C LEU A 19 -30.94 -15.42 11.46
N PHE A 20 -31.71 -14.74 12.32
CA PHE A 20 -31.61 -13.31 12.52
C PHE A 20 -30.24 -12.89 13.07
N ILE A 21 -29.73 -13.59 14.10
CA ILE A 21 -28.39 -13.34 14.66
C ILE A 21 -27.32 -13.55 13.60
N ALA A 22 -27.39 -14.65 12.84
CA ALA A 22 -26.44 -14.94 11.76
C ALA A 22 -26.45 -13.85 10.69
N LEU A 23 -27.63 -13.34 10.30
CA LEU A 23 -27.76 -12.25 9.35
C LEU A 23 -27.15 -10.94 9.89
N VAL A 24 -27.46 -10.57 11.12
CA VAL A 24 -26.89 -9.37 11.77
C VAL A 24 -25.37 -9.48 11.87
N ALA A 25 -24.85 -10.63 12.32
CA ALA A 25 -23.42 -10.88 12.39
C ALA A 25 -22.74 -10.76 11.02
N ALA A 26 -23.33 -11.32 9.97
CA ALA A 26 -22.81 -11.21 8.60
C ALA A 26 -22.79 -9.76 8.08
N ILE A 27 -23.80 -8.95 8.44
CA ILE A 27 -23.84 -7.53 8.05
C ILE A 27 -22.76 -6.75 8.81
N VAL A 28 -22.61 -6.98 10.11
CA VAL A 28 -21.64 -6.28 10.96
C VAL A 28 -20.20 -6.60 10.53
N THR A 29 -19.88 -7.88 10.30
CA THR A 29 -18.53 -8.29 9.88
C THR A 29 -18.15 -7.70 8.52
N ARG A 30 -19.08 -7.70 7.55
CA ARG A 30 -18.89 -7.04 6.25
C ARG A 30 -18.63 -5.54 6.38
N ARG A 31 -19.40 -4.85 7.23
CA ARG A 31 -19.22 -3.41 7.46
C ARG A 31 -17.87 -3.11 8.11
N ARG A 32 -17.46 -3.90 9.11
CA ARG A 32 -16.16 -3.74 9.78
C ARG A 32 -14.99 -3.95 8.82
N ARG A 33 -15.01 -5.03 8.03
CA ARG A 33 -13.96 -5.28 7.02
C ARG A 33 -13.84 -4.13 6.04
N ARG A 34 -14.97 -3.61 5.56
CA ARG A 34 -14.98 -2.44 4.67
C ARG A 34 -14.40 -1.19 5.33
N SER A 35 -14.77 -0.90 6.58
CA SER A 35 -14.24 0.27 7.30
C SER A 35 -12.73 0.15 7.46
N ARG A 36 -12.24 -1.03 7.87
CA ARG A 36 -10.82 -1.33 8.01
C ARG A 36 -10.04 -1.11 6.71
N LEU A 37 -10.52 -1.61 5.57
CA LEU A 37 -9.86 -1.40 4.28
C LEU A 37 -9.84 0.09 3.89
N ARG A 38 -10.93 0.81 4.14
CA ARG A 38 -11.01 2.25 3.86
C ARG A 38 -10.08 3.06 4.75
N GLU A 39 -9.97 2.69 6.02
CA GLU A 39 -9.08 3.33 7.00
C GLU A 39 -7.61 3.04 6.68
N ARG A 40 -7.28 1.80 6.30
CA ARG A 40 -5.89 1.40 6.00
C ARG A 40 -5.38 1.97 4.68
N PHE A 41 -6.14 1.81 3.60
CA PHE A 41 -5.71 2.20 2.26
C PHE A 41 -6.08 3.64 1.88
N GLY A 42 -6.96 4.30 2.64
CA GLY A 42 -7.29 5.72 2.46
C GLY A 42 -7.66 6.08 1.01
N PRO A 43 -6.91 6.99 0.35
CA PRO A 43 -7.10 7.35 -1.06
C PRO A 43 -7.13 6.15 -2.02
N GLU A 44 -6.27 5.16 -1.80
CA GLU A 44 -6.16 3.97 -2.65
C GLU A 44 -7.44 3.12 -2.63
N TYR A 45 -8.17 3.08 -1.50
CA TYR A 45 -9.49 2.45 -1.45
C TYR A 45 -10.45 3.08 -2.46
N TYR A 46 -10.54 4.40 -2.49
CA TYR A 46 -11.48 5.10 -3.39
C TYR A 46 -11.05 4.96 -4.85
N ARG A 47 -9.75 5.01 -5.12
CA ARG A 47 -9.17 4.78 -6.46
C ARG A 47 -9.47 3.37 -6.97
N ALA A 48 -9.25 2.34 -6.16
CA ALA A 48 -9.54 0.96 -6.54
C ALA A 48 -11.04 0.75 -6.79
N VAL A 49 -11.89 1.36 -5.95
CA VAL A 49 -13.36 1.31 -6.09
C VAL A 49 -13.83 2.01 -7.36
N SER A 50 -13.26 3.17 -7.70
CA SER A 50 -13.63 3.94 -8.90
C SER A 50 -13.18 3.25 -10.19
N SER A 51 -12.02 2.60 -10.18
CA SER A 51 -11.44 1.94 -11.36
C SER A 51 -12.05 0.56 -11.64
N THR A 52 -12.27 -0.27 -10.62
CA THR A 52 -12.61 -1.70 -10.80
C THR A 52 -13.93 -2.11 -10.18
N GLY A 53 -14.64 -1.16 -9.56
CA GLY A 53 -15.90 -1.40 -8.86
C GLY A 53 -15.69 -1.95 -7.45
N LYS A 54 -16.62 -1.59 -6.55
CA LYS A 54 -16.49 -1.80 -5.10
C LYS A 54 -16.14 -3.22 -4.69
N ARG A 55 -16.85 -4.23 -5.20
CA ARG A 55 -16.66 -5.63 -4.78
C ARG A 55 -15.28 -6.16 -5.17
N ARG A 56 -14.81 -5.84 -6.38
CA ARG A 56 -13.51 -6.31 -6.88
C ARG A 56 -12.37 -5.57 -6.19
N ALA A 57 -12.53 -4.26 -5.96
CA ALA A 57 -11.60 -3.46 -5.19
C ALA A 57 -11.41 -3.98 -3.75
N GLU A 58 -12.51 -4.20 -3.02
CA GLU A 58 -12.48 -4.72 -1.64
C GLU A 58 -11.87 -6.12 -1.55
N THR A 59 -12.03 -6.95 -2.60
CA THR A 59 -11.41 -8.28 -2.65
C THR A 59 -9.90 -8.14 -2.82
N ARG A 60 -9.46 -7.41 -3.86
CA ARG A 60 -8.04 -7.20 -4.15
C ARG A 60 -7.29 -6.56 -2.98
N LEU A 61 -7.80 -5.47 -2.42
CA LEU A 61 -7.15 -4.79 -1.29
C LEU A 61 -7.05 -5.69 -0.05
N ALA A 62 -8.00 -6.61 0.13
CA ALA A 62 -7.92 -7.56 1.23
C ALA A 62 -7.05 -8.79 0.93
N ASP A 63 -6.68 -9.02 -0.33
CA ASP A 63 -5.63 -9.97 -0.71
C ASP A 63 -4.26 -9.32 -0.46
N VAL A 64 -4.07 -8.10 -0.97
CA VAL A 64 -2.89 -7.26 -0.69
C VAL A 64 -2.66 -7.11 0.80
N GLU A 65 -3.69 -6.80 1.60
CA GLU A 65 -3.56 -6.69 3.06
C GLU A 65 -3.05 -7.98 3.71
N ARG A 66 -3.50 -9.14 3.21
CA ARG A 66 -3.15 -10.44 3.76
C ARG A 66 -1.72 -10.84 3.39
N GLU A 67 -1.34 -10.64 2.13
CA GLU A 67 0.02 -10.83 1.66
C GLU A 67 0.98 -9.88 2.38
N HIS A 68 0.56 -8.63 2.60
CA HIS A 68 1.31 -7.63 3.35
C HIS A 68 1.54 -8.01 4.82
N GLU A 69 0.55 -8.62 5.47
CA GLU A 69 0.68 -9.14 6.84
C GLU A 69 1.72 -10.27 6.96
N GLU A 70 2.05 -10.94 5.85
CA GLU A 70 3.10 -11.98 5.80
C GLU A 70 4.49 -11.39 5.49
N LEU A 71 4.57 -10.10 5.09
CA LEU A 71 5.83 -9.43 4.82
C LEU A 71 6.56 -9.05 6.12
N HIS A 72 7.86 -9.30 6.14
CA HIS A 72 8.74 -8.88 7.24
C HIS A 72 9.27 -7.48 6.99
N ILE A 73 8.38 -6.49 7.07
CA ILE A 73 8.74 -5.09 6.82
C ILE A 73 9.57 -4.54 7.98
N ARG A 74 10.77 -4.04 7.69
CA ARG A 74 11.74 -3.58 8.69
C ARG A 74 12.17 -2.14 8.44
N GLY A 75 12.48 -1.43 9.51
CA GLY A 75 13.19 -0.15 9.43
C GLY A 75 14.60 -0.33 8.87
N LEU A 76 15.13 0.71 8.24
CA LEU A 76 16.49 0.71 7.73
C LEU A 76 17.50 1.02 8.85
N PRO A 77 18.67 0.35 8.89
CA PRO A 77 19.74 0.75 9.79
C PRO A 77 20.28 2.13 9.39
N TRP A 78 20.75 2.91 10.37
CA TRP A 78 21.28 4.27 10.14
C TRP A 78 22.34 4.34 9.02
N VAL A 79 23.23 3.35 8.94
CA VAL A 79 24.26 3.28 7.90
C VAL A 79 23.64 3.15 6.49
N ALA A 80 22.54 2.40 6.36
CA ALA A 80 21.82 2.29 5.08
C ALA A 80 21.12 3.61 4.73
N LEU A 81 20.52 4.27 5.71
CA LEU A 81 19.88 5.58 5.54
C LEU A 81 20.88 6.63 5.04
N GLU A 82 22.04 6.76 5.68
CA GLU A 82 23.10 7.70 5.25
C GLU A 82 23.59 7.39 3.83
N ARG A 83 23.78 6.11 3.51
CA ARG A 83 24.15 5.66 2.16
C ARG A 83 23.12 6.11 1.13
N TYR A 84 21.83 5.86 1.36
CA TYR A 84 20.78 6.23 0.40
C TYR A 84 20.63 7.76 0.24
N LEU A 85 20.81 8.53 1.32
CA LEU A 85 20.80 9.99 1.25
C LEU A 85 21.96 10.54 0.42
N GLU A 86 23.16 9.96 0.56
CA GLU A 86 24.32 10.37 -0.23
C GLU A 86 24.16 9.97 -1.71
N GLU A 87 23.67 8.76 -1.99
CA GLU A 87 23.34 8.34 -3.36
C GLU A 87 22.28 9.24 -4.00
N TRP A 88 21.27 9.65 -3.23
CA TRP A 88 20.25 10.61 -3.67
C TRP A 88 20.86 11.96 -4.05
N ARG A 89 21.74 12.51 -3.20
CA ARG A 89 22.44 13.78 -3.46
C ARG A 89 23.28 13.73 -4.73
N GLN A 90 23.90 12.59 -5.02
CA GLN A 90 24.66 12.37 -6.25
C GLN A 90 23.75 12.35 -7.48
N ALA A 91 22.57 11.71 -7.40
CA ALA A 91 21.58 11.73 -8.47
C ALA A 91 21.08 13.16 -8.74
N GLU A 92 20.74 13.93 -7.70
CA GLU A 92 20.34 15.34 -7.84
C GLU A 92 21.41 16.20 -8.52
N THR A 93 22.68 16.02 -8.13
CA THR A 93 23.80 16.75 -8.74
C THR A 93 23.94 16.42 -10.23
N ARG A 94 23.75 15.15 -10.59
CA ARG A 94 23.85 14.69 -11.98
C ARG A 94 22.69 15.19 -12.85
N PHE A 95 21.54 15.50 -12.27
CA PHE A 95 20.35 15.93 -13.01
C PHE A 95 20.60 17.11 -13.94
N VAL A 96 21.51 18.02 -13.58
CA VAL A 96 21.84 19.19 -14.41
C VAL A 96 22.52 18.80 -15.73
N SER A 97 23.39 17.79 -15.70
CA SER A 97 24.14 17.34 -16.88
C SER A 97 23.48 16.17 -17.60
N ASP A 98 22.80 15.29 -16.87
CA ASP A 98 22.08 14.13 -17.41
C ASP A 98 20.78 13.89 -16.60
N PRO A 99 19.67 14.57 -16.97
CA PRO A 99 18.38 14.41 -16.30
C PRO A 99 17.82 12.99 -16.36
N SER A 100 18.11 12.26 -17.44
CA SER A 100 17.55 10.93 -17.68
C SER A 100 18.20 9.90 -16.75
N ASP A 101 19.54 9.83 -16.74
CA ASP A 101 20.27 8.93 -15.84
C ASP A 101 20.01 9.27 -14.37
N ALA A 102 19.97 10.57 -14.02
CA ALA A 102 19.68 11.01 -12.66
C ALA A 102 18.33 10.53 -12.15
N THR A 103 17.27 10.67 -12.98
CA THR A 103 15.92 10.26 -12.56
C THR A 103 15.78 8.74 -12.50
N ARG A 104 16.42 8.01 -13.42
CA ARG A 104 16.53 6.54 -13.34
C ARG A 104 17.32 6.08 -12.10
N ALA A 105 18.32 6.84 -11.67
CA ALA A 105 19.03 6.54 -10.42
C ALA A 105 18.14 6.76 -9.19
N ALA A 106 17.32 7.81 -9.19
CA ALA A 106 16.33 8.06 -8.14
C ALA A 106 15.27 6.94 -8.04
N GLU A 107 14.71 6.50 -9.17
CA GLU A 107 13.82 5.32 -9.27
C GLU A 107 14.46 4.10 -8.59
N ARG A 108 15.68 3.73 -9.01
CA ARG A 108 16.44 2.60 -8.43
C ARG A 108 16.79 2.76 -6.94
N ILE A 109 16.92 3.98 -6.44
CA ILE A 109 17.13 4.22 -5.00
C ILE A 109 15.84 3.89 -4.25
N VAL A 110 14.69 4.38 -4.71
CA VAL A 110 13.39 4.09 -4.10
C VAL A 110 13.09 2.59 -4.13
N GLU A 111 13.31 1.93 -5.27
CA GLU A 111 13.12 0.47 -5.40
C GLU A 111 14.01 -0.32 -4.44
N ARG A 112 15.29 0.03 -4.31
CA ARG A 112 16.19 -0.66 -3.36
C ARG A 112 15.82 -0.40 -1.91
N VAL A 113 15.36 0.80 -1.57
CA VAL A 113 14.85 1.10 -0.23
C VAL A 113 13.61 0.25 0.07
N LEU A 114 12.67 0.14 -0.87
CA LEU A 114 11.51 -0.73 -0.74
C LEU A 114 11.93 -2.20 -0.55
N ALA A 115 12.85 -2.70 -1.39
CA ALA A 115 13.36 -4.07 -1.30
C ALA A 115 14.05 -4.35 0.04
N GLU A 116 14.95 -3.46 0.50
CA GLU A 116 15.69 -3.63 1.76
C GLU A 116 14.75 -3.56 2.98
N ARG A 117 13.68 -2.76 2.89
CA ARG A 117 12.60 -2.74 3.87
C ARG A 117 11.71 -3.98 3.81
N GLY A 118 11.75 -4.78 2.74
CA GLY A 118 11.00 -6.03 2.59
C GLY A 118 9.71 -5.93 1.78
N TYR A 119 9.51 -4.85 1.02
CA TYR A 119 8.40 -4.74 0.07
C TYR A 119 8.68 -5.56 -1.20
N PRO A 120 7.65 -6.10 -1.86
CA PRO A 120 7.80 -6.78 -3.14
C PRO A 120 8.20 -5.80 -4.24
N THR A 121 9.17 -6.20 -5.08
CA THR A 121 9.67 -5.40 -6.21
C THR A 121 9.45 -6.05 -7.58
N ASP A 122 8.88 -7.25 -7.58
CA ASP A 122 8.91 -8.15 -8.73
C ASP A 122 7.63 -8.01 -9.58
N GLY A 123 6.64 -7.29 -9.04
CA GLY A 123 5.34 -7.01 -9.66
C GLY A 123 5.33 -5.73 -10.47
N ASP A 124 4.19 -5.46 -11.10
CA ASP A 124 3.98 -4.20 -11.83
C ASP A 124 3.82 -3.00 -10.87
N THR A 125 3.87 -1.79 -11.42
CA THR A 125 3.74 -0.54 -10.64
C THR A 125 2.46 -0.49 -9.80
N GLU A 126 1.34 -1.07 -10.27
CA GLU A 126 0.07 -1.02 -9.54
C GLU A 126 0.05 -2.04 -8.39
N GLU A 127 0.67 -3.21 -8.56
CA GLU A 127 0.87 -4.19 -7.51
C GLU A 127 1.79 -3.63 -6.40
N GLN A 128 2.93 -3.06 -6.77
CA GLN A 128 3.84 -2.41 -5.82
C GLN A 128 3.15 -1.25 -5.10
N ALA A 129 2.44 -0.39 -5.84
CA ALA A 129 1.67 0.71 -5.25
C ALA A 129 0.65 0.21 -4.22
N ALA A 130 -0.03 -0.91 -4.47
CA ALA A 130 -1.00 -1.46 -3.53
C ALA A 130 -0.35 -1.88 -2.20
N HIS A 131 0.83 -2.52 -2.24
CA HIS A 131 1.57 -2.85 -1.02
C HIS A 131 2.10 -1.61 -0.29
N ILE A 132 2.62 -0.62 -1.02
CA ILE A 132 3.05 0.66 -0.43
C ILE A 132 1.88 1.38 0.24
N ALA A 133 0.71 1.40 -0.38
CA ALA A 133 -0.49 2.05 0.14
C ALA A 133 -0.99 1.45 1.46
N ALA A 134 -0.63 0.20 1.77
CA ALA A 134 -1.04 -0.45 3.00
C ALA A 134 -0.40 0.18 4.26
N ASP A 135 0.78 0.80 4.10
CA ASP A 135 1.52 1.50 5.17
C ASP A 135 1.62 3.01 4.96
N TYR A 136 1.65 3.43 3.69
CA TYR A 136 1.85 4.81 3.24
C TYR A 136 0.74 5.27 2.26
N PRO A 137 -0.53 5.30 2.71
CA PRO A 137 -1.68 5.60 1.87
C PRO A 137 -1.66 7.02 1.26
N GLU A 138 -0.98 7.97 1.90
CA GLU A 138 -0.92 9.37 1.44
C GLU A 138 0.19 9.61 0.40
N ILE A 139 1.23 8.75 0.35
CA ILE A 139 2.39 8.97 -0.53
C ILE A 139 2.34 8.13 -1.82
N VAL A 140 1.54 7.05 -1.83
CA VAL A 140 1.47 6.10 -2.96
C VAL A 140 1.14 6.76 -4.29
N ASP A 141 0.30 7.80 -4.30
CA ASP A 141 -0.06 8.51 -5.53
C ASP A 141 1.15 9.24 -6.14
N ARG A 142 2.11 9.69 -5.33
CA ARG A 142 3.37 10.28 -5.82
C ARG A 142 4.25 9.22 -6.46
N TYR A 143 4.40 8.06 -5.83
CA TYR A 143 5.13 6.94 -6.40
C TYR A 143 4.58 6.59 -7.79
N ARG A 144 3.26 6.37 -7.88
CA ARG A 144 2.61 6.05 -9.15
C ARG A 144 2.74 7.16 -10.18
N HIS A 145 2.64 8.43 -9.77
CA HIS A 145 2.80 9.56 -10.67
C HIS A 145 4.23 9.62 -11.23
N ALA A 146 5.26 9.44 -10.40
CA ALA A 146 6.65 9.42 -10.83
C ALA A 146 6.90 8.31 -11.87
N GLU A 147 6.43 7.09 -11.61
CA GLU A 147 6.49 5.96 -12.53
C GLU A 147 5.79 6.27 -13.87
N SER A 148 4.61 6.88 -13.81
CA SER A 148 3.85 7.25 -15.03
C SER A 148 4.57 8.30 -15.87
N LEU A 149 5.31 9.23 -15.24
CA LEU A 149 6.12 10.23 -15.94
C LEU A 149 7.34 9.59 -16.62
N LEU A 150 7.90 8.52 -16.05
CA LEU A 150 9.00 7.77 -16.63
C LEU A 150 8.58 6.83 -17.77
N ALA A 151 7.36 6.32 -17.73
CA ALA A 151 6.81 5.41 -18.73
C ALA A 151 6.41 6.10 -20.07
N GLU A 152 6.63 7.41 -20.21
CA GLU A 152 6.22 8.18 -21.38
C GLU A 152 6.93 7.71 -22.68
N THR A 153 6.13 7.22 -23.64
CA THR A 153 6.61 6.38 -24.75
C THR A 153 6.95 7.16 -26.03
N ASN A 154 6.54 8.43 -26.13
CA ASN A 154 6.77 9.26 -27.32
C ASN A 154 8.10 10.04 -27.24
N GLY A 155 9.20 9.38 -27.55
CA GLY A 155 10.54 10.00 -27.55
C GLY A 155 11.20 10.09 -26.16
N GLY A 156 10.58 9.46 -25.16
CA GLY A 156 11.02 9.47 -23.77
C GLY A 156 10.47 10.65 -22.96
N PRO A 157 10.64 10.63 -21.63
CA PRO A 157 10.13 11.69 -20.76
C PRO A 157 10.78 13.04 -21.05
N SER A 158 9.98 14.10 -21.09
CA SER A 158 10.51 15.47 -21.15
C SER A 158 11.34 15.81 -19.92
N THR A 159 12.31 16.73 -20.01
CA THR A 159 13.10 17.18 -18.86
C THR A 159 12.25 17.75 -17.73
N GLU A 160 11.11 18.36 -18.06
CA GLU A 160 10.14 18.83 -17.06
C GLU A 160 9.46 17.66 -16.33
N ASN A 161 9.09 16.61 -17.06
CA ASN A 161 8.53 15.39 -16.47
C ASN A 161 9.57 14.68 -15.60
N LEU A 162 10.82 14.61 -16.04
CA LEU A 162 11.94 14.10 -15.24
C LEU A 162 12.13 14.91 -13.95
N ARG A 163 12.04 16.25 -14.01
CA ARG A 163 12.11 17.09 -12.82
C ARG A 163 10.98 16.79 -11.84
N LYS A 164 9.75 16.62 -12.34
CA LYS A 164 8.58 16.27 -11.50
C LYS A 164 8.73 14.88 -10.88
N ALA A 165 9.19 13.90 -11.65
CA ALA A 165 9.45 12.55 -11.17
C ALA A 165 10.52 12.56 -10.06
N MET A 166 11.61 13.33 -10.20
CA MET A 166 12.59 13.52 -9.12
C MET A 166 11.95 14.06 -7.82
N VAL A 167 11.05 15.04 -7.94
CA VAL A 167 10.35 15.61 -6.78
C VAL A 167 9.44 14.58 -6.12
N ASP A 168 8.70 13.81 -6.91
CA ASP A 168 7.79 12.80 -6.39
C ASP A 168 8.53 11.61 -5.76
N PHE A 169 9.60 11.12 -6.40
CA PHE A 169 10.47 10.11 -5.79
C PHE A 169 11.14 10.61 -4.52
N ARG A 170 11.50 11.90 -4.44
CA ARG A 170 12.06 12.47 -3.20
C ARG A 170 11.06 12.39 -2.06
N ALA A 171 9.82 12.80 -2.31
CA ALA A 171 8.77 12.77 -1.31
C ALA A 171 8.49 11.33 -0.84
N VAL A 172 8.52 10.36 -1.75
CA VAL A 172 8.41 8.93 -1.43
C VAL A 172 9.61 8.48 -0.57
N LEU A 173 10.83 8.80 -0.99
CA LEU A 173 12.04 8.44 -0.26
C LEU A 173 12.04 9.00 1.17
N GLU A 174 11.73 10.29 1.33
CA GLU A 174 11.69 10.94 2.64
C GLU A 174 10.71 10.21 3.59
N GLU A 175 9.53 9.84 3.10
CA GLU A 175 8.55 9.09 3.90
C GLU A 175 9.02 7.67 4.24
N LEU A 176 9.70 6.98 3.32
CA LEU A 176 10.27 5.65 3.53
C LEU A 176 11.45 5.65 4.53
N LEU A 177 12.16 6.77 4.66
CA LEU A 177 13.30 6.92 5.57
C LEU A 177 12.90 7.36 6.98
N VAL A 178 11.75 8.04 7.16
CA VAL A 178 11.34 8.63 8.45
C VAL A 178 10.80 7.59 9.46
N ARG A 179 10.33 6.42 9.04
CA ARG A 179 9.77 5.40 9.96
C ARG A 179 10.82 4.40 10.50
N GLU A 180 11.18 4.70 11.75
CA GLU A 180 11.91 4.01 12.83
C GLU A 180 13.41 3.68 12.66
N PRO A 181 14.30 4.28 13.50
CA PRO A 181 15.58 3.68 13.83
C PRO A 181 15.32 2.41 14.64
N VAL A 182 15.84 1.28 14.17
CA VAL A 182 15.91 0.06 14.96
C VAL A 182 16.59 0.41 16.29
N ALA A 183 15.84 0.40 17.39
CA ALA A 183 16.44 0.38 18.71
C ALA A 183 17.24 -0.92 18.78
N VAL A 184 18.56 -0.80 18.58
CA VAL A 184 19.53 -1.87 18.79
C VAL A 184 19.27 -2.36 20.20
N HIS A 185 18.59 -3.50 20.34
CA HIS A 185 18.56 -4.20 21.61
C HIS A 185 19.98 -4.71 21.80
N GLU A 186 20.82 -3.90 22.46
CA GLU A 186 22.00 -4.41 23.15
C GLU A 186 21.50 -5.44 24.15
N GLU A 187 21.66 -6.72 23.81
CA GLU A 187 21.58 -7.81 24.77
C GLU A 187 22.63 -7.53 25.86
N VAL A 188 22.16 -7.41 27.11
CA VAL A 188 22.97 -7.42 28.33
C VAL A 188 22.68 -8.70 29.09
#